data_AF-A0A1Y4N212-F1
#
_entry.id   AF-A0A1Y4N212-F1
#
_cell.length_a   1.000
_cell.length_b   1.000
_cell.length_c   1.000
_cell.angle_alpha   90.00
_cell.angle_beta   90.00
_cell.angle_gamma   90.00
#
_symmetry.space_group_name_H-M   'P 1'
#
loop_
_entity.id
_entity.type
_entity.pdbx_description
1 polymer ?
#
loop_
_entity_poly.entity_id
_entity_poly.type
_entity_poly.pdbx_seq_one_letter_code
_entity_poly.pdbx_strand_id
1 'polypeptide(L)'
;MADDFGLKIGLEGEKEFKRALTEINQSFKVLGSEMKLVSSQFDKNDNSVEALTARNQVLNREIDEQKKKIETLRSALNNASNSFGENDKRTKNWQIQL
;
A
#
# COMPACT_ATOMS: atom_id res chain seq x y z
N MET A 1 -13.54 -23.85 -21.68
CA MET A 1 -12.07 -23.74 -21.83
C MET A 1 -11.55 -22.31 -21.68
N ALA A 2 -12.37 -21.26 -21.83
CA ALA A 2 -11.99 -19.88 -21.49
C ALA A 2 -11.96 -19.63 -19.96
N ASP A 3 -12.81 -20.31 -19.19
CA ASP A 3 -12.93 -20.11 -17.73
C ASP A 3 -11.66 -20.50 -16.95
N ASP A 4 -10.91 -21.52 -17.38
CA ASP A 4 -9.68 -21.95 -16.69
C ASP A 4 -8.50 -20.97 -16.91
N PHE A 5 -8.47 -20.29 -18.06
CA PHE A 5 -7.39 -19.37 -18.41
C PHE A 5 -7.56 -18.00 -17.72
N GLY A 6 -8.78 -17.46 -17.71
CA GLY A 6 -9.10 -16.23 -16.96
C GLY A 6 -8.95 -16.41 -15.45
N LEU A 7 -9.33 -17.59 -14.93
CA LEU A 7 -9.16 -17.92 -13.51
C LEU A 7 -7.68 -18.03 -13.11
N LYS A 8 -6.82 -18.65 -13.93
CA LYS A 8 -5.38 -18.75 -13.67
C LYS A 8 -4.67 -17.40 -13.72
N ILE A 9 -4.98 -16.55 -14.72
CA ILE A 9 -4.41 -15.20 -14.80
C ILE A 9 -4.85 -14.34 -13.61
N GLY A 10 -6.13 -14.41 -13.23
CA GLY A 10 -6.63 -13.68 -12.07
C GLY A 10 -6.03 -14.15 -10.74
N LEU A 11 -5.72 -15.44 -10.58
CA LEU A 11 -5.07 -16.00 -9.39
C LEU A 11 -3.59 -15.60 -9.27
N GLU A 12 -2.84 -15.62 -10.38
CA GLU A 12 -1.43 -15.18 -10.38
C GLU A 12 -1.33 -13.68 -10.08
N GLY A 13 -2.21 -12.87 -10.69
CA GLY A 13 -2.32 -11.44 -10.38
C GLY A 13 -2.68 -11.21 -8.91
N GLU A 14 -3.67 -11.93 -8.35
CA GLU A 14 -4.08 -11.82 -6.95
C GLU A 14 -2.91 -12.09 -5.98
N LYS A 15 -2.04 -13.06 -6.31
CA LYS A 15 -0.85 -13.39 -5.51
C LYS A 15 0.19 -12.28 -5.55
N GLU A 16 0.47 -11.71 -6.72
CA GLU A 16 1.38 -10.57 -6.87
C GLU A 16 0.85 -9.33 -6.12
N PHE A 17 -0.45 -9.05 -6.22
CA PHE A 17 -1.09 -7.95 -5.48
C PHE A 17 -1.00 -8.13 -3.97
N LYS A 18 -1.31 -9.33 -3.45
CA LYS A 18 -1.17 -9.64 -2.02
C LYS A 18 0.26 -9.49 -1.52
N ARG A 19 1.24 -9.88 -2.34
CA ARG A 19 2.65 -9.69 -2.03
C ARG A 19 3.02 -8.21 -1.98
N ALA A 20 2.67 -7.44 -3.00
CA ALA A 20 2.94 -6.00 -3.07
C ALA A 20 2.32 -5.25 -1.86
N LEU A 21 1.07 -5.56 -1.52
CA LEU A 21 0.42 -4.98 -0.33
C LEU A 21 1.11 -5.39 0.98
N THR A 22 1.59 -6.63 1.08
CA THR A 22 2.34 -7.08 2.26
C THR A 22 3.64 -6.31 2.41
N GLU A 23 4.39 -6.14 1.31
CA GLU A 23 5.64 -5.36 1.28
C GLU A 23 5.37 -3.89 1.67
N ILE A 24 4.36 -3.25 1.09
CA ILE A 24 3.97 -1.87 1.44
C ILE A 24 3.58 -1.75 2.92
N ASN A 25 2.81 -2.71 3.46
CA ASN A 25 2.44 -2.71 4.87
C ASN A 25 3.66 -2.89 5.79
N GLN A 26 4.70 -3.61 5.35
CA GLN A 26 5.96 -3.70 6.08
C GLN A 26 6.72 -2.37 6.04
N SER A 27 6.77 -1.69 4.87
CA SER A 27 7.34 -0.34 4.75
C SER A 27 6.69 0.64 5.73
N PHE A 28 5.35 0.63 5.85
CA PHE A 28 4.66 1.47 6.83
C PHE A 28 5.04 1.18 8.29
N LYS A 29 5.28 -0.08 8.65
CA LYS A 29 5.75 -0.43 10.01
C LYS A 29 7.16 0.11 10.28
N VAL A 30 8.04 0.04 9.29
CA VAL A 30 9.39 0.60 9.37
C VAL A 30 9.32 2.12 9.50
N LEU A 31 8.59 2.79 8.60
CA LEU A 31 8.43 4.25 8.62
C LEU A 31 7.79 4.76 9.92
N GLY A 32 6.78 4.07 10.44
CA GLY A 32 6.20 4.39 11.74
C GLY A 32 7.18 4.20 12.91
N SER A 33 8.14 3.29 12.79
CA SER A 33 9.21 3.10 13.79
C SER A 33 10.29 4.18 13.66
N GLU A 34 10.65 4.55 12.43
CA GLU A 34 11.55 5.68 12.16
C GLU A 34 10.96 7.00 12.67
N MET A 35 9.65 7.25 12.47
CA MET A 35 8.98 8.43 12.98
C MET A 35 9.04 8.50 14.51
N LYS A 36 8.86 7.37 15.19
CA LYS A 36 9.02 7.29 16.66
C LYS A 36 10.47 7.55 17.07
N LEU A 37 11.45 7.03 16.34
CA LEU A 37 12.87 7.28 16.60
C LEU A 37 13.17 8.77 16.46
N VAL A 38 12.79 9.40 15.35
CA VAL A 38 12.93 10.86 15.14
C VAL A 38 12.25 11.63 16.27
N SER A 39 11.05 11.24 16.67
CA SER A 39 10.31 11.87 17.78
C SER A 39 10.91 11.61 19.17
N SER A 40 11.86 10.68 19.29
CA SER A 40 12.58 10.37 20.54
C SER A 40 13.98 10.99 20.57
N GLN A 41 14.60 11.17 19.40
CA GLN A 41 15.88 11.86 19.22
C GLN A 41 15.75 13.36 19.41
N PHE A 42 14.65 13.92 18.88
CA PHE A 42 14.26 15.30 19.14
C PHE A 42 13.21 15.25 20.24
N ASP A 43 13.35 16.06 21.29
CA ASP A 43 12.32 16.16 22.32
C ASP A 43 10.96 16.35 21.66
N LYS A 44 9.89 15.84 22.27
CA LYS A 44 8.54 15.90 21.68
C LYS A 44 8.10 17.34 21.31
N ASN A 45 8.69 18.34 21.97
CA ASN A 45 8.46 19.77 21.74
C ASN A 45 9.62 20.50 21.03
N ASP A 46 10.65 19.77 20.59
CA ASP A 46 11.74 20.35 19.81
C ASP A 46 11.22 20.69 18.41
N ASN A 47 11.25 22.00 18.11
CA ASN A 47 10.83 22.61 16.86
C ASN A 47 12.04 23.13 16.07
N SER A 48 13.24 22.61 16.36
CA SER A 48 14.42 22.88 15.56
C SER A 48 14.16 22.55 14.09
N VAL A 49 14.84 23.30 13.21
CA VAL A 49 14.72 23.13 11.77
C VAL A 49 15.15 21.70 11.40
N GLU A 50 16.13 21.16 12.11
CA GLU A 50 16.62 19.79 11.99
C GLU A 50 15.54 18.77 12.34
N ALA A 51 14.84 18.93 13.48
CA ALA A 51 13.74 18.06 13.88
C ALA A 51 12.59 18.07 12.85
N LEU A 52 12.21 19.27 12.39
CA LEU A 52 11.16 19.42 11.38
C LEU A 52 11.58 18.81 10.04
N THR A 53 12.84 18.97 9.64
CA THR A 53 13.38 18.40 8.40
C THR A 53 13.38 16.87 8.46
N ALA A 54 13.85 16.28 9.56
CA ALA A 54 13.85 14.83 9.75
C ALA A 54 12.43 14.24 9.75
N ARG A 55 11.47 14.88 10.44
CA ARG A 55 10.05 14.49 10.40
C ARG A 55 9.48 14.60 8.99
N ASN A 56 9.77 15.69 8.27
CA ASN A 56 9.30 15.88 6.90
C ASN A 56 9.84 14.81 5.94
N GLN A 57 11.09 14.39 6.09
CA GLN A 57 11.68 13.31 5.29
C GLN A 57 10.98 11.96 5.50
N VAL A 58 10.63 11.61 6.74
CA VAL A 58 9.88 10.38 7.01
C VAL A 58 8.45 10.50 6.45
N LEU A 59 7.78 11.64 6.65
CA LEU A 59 6.43 11.88 6.12
C LEU A 59 6.37 11.82 4.59
N ASN A 60 7.35 12.39 3.88
CA ASN A 60 7.38 12.30 2.42
C ASN A 60 7.50 10.85 1.94
N ARG A 61 8.33 10.04 2.62
CA ARG A 61 8.42 8.60 2.31
C ARG A 61 7.12 7.86 2.62
N GLU A 62 6.44 8.19 3.71
CA GLU A 62 5.10 7.64 4.01
C GLU A 62 4.08 8.00 2.93
N ILE A 63 4.08 9.25 2.45
CA ILE A 63 3.21 9.70 1.36
C ILE A 63 3.48 8.90 0.08
N ASP A 64 4.75 8.67 -0.26
CA ASP A 64 5.10 7.93 -1.47
C ASP A 64 4.72 6.45 -1.38
N GLU A 65 4.91 5.80 -0.23
CA GLU A 65 4.42 4.44 0.01
C GLU A 65 2.88 4.37 -0.01
N GLN A 66 2.19 5.41 0.45
CA GLN A 66 0.72 5.48 0.37
C GLN A 66 0.22 5.64 -1.06
N LYS A 67 0.90 6.44 -1.89
CA LYS A 67 0.60 6.52 -3.32
C LYS A 67 0.77 5.16 -4.00
N LYS A 68 1.87 4.45 -3.74
CA LYS A 68 2.11 3.09 -4.25
C LYS A 68 1.00 2.13 -3.83
N LYS A 69 0.52 2.23 -2.58
CA LYS A 69 -0.61 1.42 -2.08
C LYS A 69 -1.87 1.66 -2.90
N ILE A 70 -2.22 2.93 -3.11
CA ILE A 70 -3.41 3.33 -3.88
C ILE A 70 -3.29 2.84 -5.32
N GLU A 71 -2.14 3.01 -5.96
CA GLU A 71 -1.90 2.54 -7.33
C GLU A 71 -2.01 1.01 -7.45
N THR A 72 -1.46 0.29 -6.47
CA THR A 72 -1.55 -1.18 -6.39
C THR A 72 -3.01 -1.62 -6.26
N LEU A 73 -3.78 -0.99 -5.36
CA LEU A 73 -5.19 -1.30 -5.14
C LEU A 73 -6.05 -0.97 -6.36
N ARG A 74 -5.80 0.18 -7.02
CA ARG A 74 -6.49 0.54 -8.27
C ARG A 74 -6.22 -0.48 -9.38
N SER A 75 -4.96 -0.90 -9.51
CA SER A 75 -4.55 -1.91 -10.50
C SER A 75 -5.19 -3.27 -10.19
N ALA A 76 -5.24 -3.66 -8.91
CA ALA A 76 -5.92 -4.88 -8.46
C ALA A 76 -7.42 -4.83 -8.76
N LEU A 77 -8.07 -3.71 -8.48
CA LEU A 77 -9.50 -3.52 -8.75
C LEU A 77 -9.82 -3.58 -10.24
N ASN A 78 -9.00 -2.94 -11.08
CA ASN A 78 -9.16 -2.98 -12.54
C ASN A 78 -8.97 -4.40 -13.08
N ASN A 79 -7.91 -5.10 -12.65
CA ASN A 79 -7.66 -6.48 -13.04
C ASN A 79 -8.81 -7.41 -12.59
N ALA A 80 -9.28 -7.27 -11.35
CA ALA A 80 -10.39 -8.06 -10.82
C ALA A 80 -11.71 -7.78 -11.56
N SER A 81 -11.99 -6.53 -11.89
CA SER A 81 -13.19 -6.14 -12.65
C SER A 81 -13.17 -6.74 -14.07
N ASN A 82 -12.00 -6.72 -14.74
CA ASN A 82 -11.85 -7.28 -16.09
C ASN A 82 -11.86 -8.82 -16.10
N SER A 83 -11.31 -9.46 -15.05
CA SER A 83 -11.14 -10.92 -15.00
C SER A 83 -12.35 -11.65 -14.41
N PHE A 84 -13.00 -11.06 -13.39
CA PHE A 84 -14.08 -11.71 -12.62
C PHE A 84 -15.41 -10.97 -12.71
N GLY A 85 -15.43 -9.74 -13.26
CA GLY A 85 -16.60 -8.87 -13.28
C GLY A 85 -16.74 -8.02 -12.01
N GLU A 86 -17.43 -6.88 -12.15
CA GLU A 86 -17.61 -5.90 -11.07
C GLU A 86 -18.42 -6.43 -9.87
N ASN A 87 -19.29 -7.41 -10.12
CA ASN A 87 -20.15 -7.99 -9.08
C ASN A 87 -19.51 -9.12 -8.27
N ASP A 88 -18.31 -9.57 -8.64
CA ASP A 88 -17.59 -10.62 -7.91
C ASP A 88 -17.17 -10.15 -6.50
N LYS A 89 -17.20 -11.08 -5.53
CA LYS A 89 -16.83 -10.79 -4.14
C LYS A 89 -15.39 -10.30 -4.01
N ARG A 90 -14.46 -10.77 -4.85
CA ARG A 90 -13.05 -10.35 -4.83
C ARG A 90 -12.91 -8.91 -5.28
N THR A 91 -13.56 -8.54 -6.38
CA THR A 91 -13.59 -7.16 -6.89
C THR A 91 -14.13 -6.18 -5.84
N LYS A 92 -15.24 -6.53 -5.18
CA LYS A 92 -15.81 -5.73 -4.08
C LYS A 92 -14.86 -5.60 -2.89
N ASN A 93 -14.14 -6.66 -2.52
CA ASN A 93 -13.18 -6.61 -1.42
C ASN A 93 -12.03 -5.63 -1.72
N TRP A 94 -11.52 -5.60 -2.95
CA TRP A 94 -10.51 -4.63 -3.35
C TRP A 94 -11.04 -3.20 -3.34
N GLN A 95 -12.29 -2.99 -3.73
CA GLN A 95 -12.94 -1.69 -3.66
C GLN A 95 -13.07 -1.17 -2.22
N ILE A 96 -13.34 -2.04 -1.24
CA ILE A 96 -13.41 -1.67 0.18
C ILE A 96 -12.03 -1.30 0.75
N GLN A 97 -10.96 -1.87 0.19
CA GLN A 97 -9.60 -1.64 0.67
C GLN A 97 -8.94 -0.37 0.11
N LEU A 98 -9.51 0.21 -0.95
CA LEU A 98 -9.08 1.45 -1.58
C LEU A 98 -9.57 2.68 -0.79
#